data_AF-A0A7C7R3T9-F1
#
_entry.id   AF-A0A7C7R3T9-F1
#
_cell.length_a   1.000
_cell.length_b   1.000
_cell.length_c   1.000
_cell.angle_alpha   90.00
_cell.angle_beta   90.00
_cell.angle_gamma   90.00
#
_symmetry.space_group_name_H-M   'P 1'
#
loop_
_entity.id
_entity.type
_entity.pdbx_description
1 polymer ?
#
loop_
_entity_poly.entity_id
_entity_poly.type
_entity_poly.pdbx_seq_one_letter_code
_entity_poly.pdbx_strand_id
1 'polypeptide(L)'
;MANHRGRNWGLPRTVHGSVPLSRPIRLDCYADRLEIAPEPGVAPGRVIPLGADTEGAIEELISAIWQRIDSWGVAGRGMYWRPVLNVRVAPGGQRRFAELEILLDQSGVEVARKDEPIAPRSALRPERESQPTRNP
;
A
#
# COMPACT_ATOMS: atom_id res chain seq x y z
N MET A 1 -21.09 -8.83 7.13
CA MET A 1 -20.98 -10.17 7.75
C MET A 1 -19.50 -10.50 7.86
N ALA A 2 -18.87 -10.37 9.02
CA ALA A 2 -17.41 -10.44 9.18
C ALA A 2 -16.93 -11.71 9.90
N ASN A 3 -17.44 -12.89 9.54
CA ASN A 3 -17.23 -14.11 10.34
C ASN A 3 -16.61 -15.31 9.60
N HIS A 4 -15.96 -15.11 8.44
CA HIS A 4 -15.35 -16.22 7.67
C HIS A 4 -13.87 -16.04 7.30
N ARG A 5 -13.21 -14.96 7.71
CA ARG A 5 -11.79 -14.75 7.39
C ARG A 5 -10.95 -15.04 8.64
N GLY A 6 -10.36 -16.23 8.68
CA GLY A 6 -9.48 -16.67 9.77
C GLY A 6 -8.35 -15.69 10.07
N ARG A 7 -7.75 -15.80 11.27
CA ARG A 7 -6.65 -14.94 11.72
C ARG A 7 -5.51 -14.93 10.68
N ASN A 8 -5.04 -13.74 10.25
CA ASN A 8 -4.05 -13.53 9.17
C ASN A 8 -4.53 -13.87 7.75
N TRP A 9 -5.82 -13.73 7.45
CA TRP A 9 -6.36 -13.99 6.11
C TRP A 9 -5.75 -13.14 4.98
N GLY A 10 -5.18 -11.98 5.30
CA GLY A 10 -4.65 -11.03 4.34
C GLY A 10 -3.22 -11.30 3.88
N LEU A 11 -2.48 -12.22 4.53
CA LEU A 11 -1.07 -12.50 4.24
C LEU A 11 -0.76 -14.01 4.19
N PRO A 12 0.28 -14.43 3.45
CA PRO A 12 0.67 -15.83 3.41
C PRO A 12 1.14 -16.27 4.80
N ARG A 13 0.77 -17.51 5.19
CA ARG A 13 1.13 -18.11 6.48
C ARG A 13 2.64 -18.04 6.67
N THR A 14 3.09 -17.31 7.70
CA THR A 14 4.51 -17.21 8.04
C THR A 14 5.00 -18.55 8.59
N VAL A 15 6.14 -19.00 8.08
CA VAL A 15 6.82 -20.19 8.59
C VAL A 15 7.65 -19.76 9.81
N HIS A 16 7.50 -20.49 10.92
CA HIS A 16 8.28 -20.21 12.14
C HIS A 16 9.78 -20.28 11.82
N GLY A 17 10.53 -19.23 12.17
CA GLY A 17 11.99 -19.14 11.95
C GLY A 17 12.43 -18.34 10.71
N SER A 18 11.51 -17.80 9.91
CA SER A 18 11.87 -16.96 8.77
C SER A 18 12.10 -15.49 9.15
N VAL A 19 13.09 -14.84 8.52
CA VAL A 19 13.38 -13.42 8.74
C VAL A 19 12.41 -12.54 7.93
N PRO A 20 11.66 -11.62 8.55
CA PRO A 20 10.82 -10.68 7.82
C PRO A 20 11.66 -9.61 7.12
N LEU A 21 11.41 -9.40 5.84
CA LEU A 21 11.92 -8.24 5.12
C LEU A 21 10.76 -7.28 4.84
N SER A 22 10.75 -6.16 5.55
CA SER A 22 9.66 -5.18 5.45
C SER A 22 9.82 -4.28 4.23
N ARG A 23 8.78 -4.17 3.40
CA ARG A 23 8.75 -3.22 2.27
C ARG A 23 7.55 -2.28 2.37
N PRO A 24 7.77 -0.96 2.36
CA PRO A 24 6.69 0.00 2.45
C PRO A 24 5.94 0.12 1.12
N ILE A 25 4.62 0.00 1.17
CA ILE A 25 3.71 0.31 0.07
C ILE A 25 3.03 1.63 0.41
N ARG A 26 3.17 2.63 -0.45
CA ARG A 26 2.49 3.92 -0.26
C ARG A 26 1.03 3.81 -0.72
N LEU A 27 0.11 4.16 0.17
CA LEU A 27 -1.31 4.19 -0.08
C LEU A 27 -1.84 5.59 0.27
N ASP A 28 -2.53 6.22 -0.67
CA ASP A 28 -3.20 7.49 -0.48
C ASP A 28 -4.70 7.24 -0.29
N CYS A 29 -5.23 7.59 0.88
CA CYS A 29 -6.62 7.39 1.26
C CYS A 29 -7.40 8.70 1.07
N TYR A 30 -8.25 8.74 0.05
CA TYR A 30 -9.20 9.83 -0.19
C TYR A 30 -10.58 9.49 0.37
N ALA A 31 -11.51 10.45 0.30
CA ALA A 31 -12.88 10.25 0.76
C ALA A 31 -13.69 9.30 -0.16
N ASP A 32 -13.36 9.31 -1.44
CA ASP A 32 -14.06 8.63 -2.55
C ASP A 32 -13.25 7.49 -3.19
N ARG A 33 -11.95 7.36 -2.86
CA ARG A 33 -11.06 6.35 -3.44
C ARG A 33 -9.79 6.10 -2.62
N LEU A 34 -9.18 4.95 -2.85
CA LEU A 34 -7.85 4.59 -2.38
C LEU A 34 -6.91 4.55 -3.57
N GLU A 35 -5.74 5.15 -3.48
CA GLU A 35 -4.72 5.13 -4.53
C GLU A 35 -3.43 4.49 -4.01
N ILE A 36 -3.07 3.33 -4.54
CA ILE A 36 -1.75 2.74 -4.33
C ILE A 36 -0.77 3.45 -5.25
N ALA A 37 0.29 4.03 -4.68
CA ALA A 37 1.30 4.71 -5.46
C ALA A 37 2.05 3.72 -6.38
N PRO A 38 2.42 4.16 -7.59
CA PRO A 38 3.30 3.37 -8.45
C PRO A 38 4.65 3.15 -7.78
N GLU A 39 5.22 1.97 -8.03
CA GLU A 39 6.60 1.64 -7.70
C GLU A 39 7.38 1.53 -9.02
N PRO A 40 8.21 2.52 -9.36
CA PRO A 40 8.92 2.56 -10.63
C PRO A 40 9.71 1.27 -10.90
N GLY A 41 9.47 0.65 -12.05
CA GLY A 41 10.13 -0.61 -12.44
C GLY A 41 9.59 -1.87 -11.76
N VAL A 42 8.59 -1.76 -10.89
CA VAL A 42 8.02 -2.89 -10.14
C VAL A 42 6.53 -3.07 -10.46
N ALA A 43 5.70 -2.05 -10.22
CA ALA A 43 4.27 -2.15 -10.44
C ALA A 43 3.63 -0.78 -10.72
N PRO A 44 2.60 -0.71 -11.59
CA PRO A 44 1.85 0.51 -11.79
C PRO A 44 1.10 0.91 -10.53
N GLY A 45 0.73 2.20 -10.45
CA GLY A 45 -0.18 2.69 -9.42
C GLY A 45 -1.58 2.14 -9.67
N ARG A 46 -2.36 1.96 -8.61
CA ARG A 46 -3.71 1.41 -8.70
C ARG A 46 -4.70 2.31 -7.96
N VAL A 47 -5.80 2.64 -8.62
CA VAL A 47 -6.90 3.42 -8.04
C VAL A 47 -8.05 2.46 -7.76
N ILE A 48 -8.55 2.47 -6.53
CA ILE A 48 -9.64 1.63 -6.05
C ILE A 48 -10.75 2.58 -5.57
N PRO A 49 -11.89 2.66 -6.27
CA PRO A 49 -12.98 3.54 -5.87
C PRO A 49 -13.60 3.08 -4.54
N LEU A 50 -13.76 4.00 -3.59
CA LEU A 50 -14.50 3.79 -2.35
C LEU A 50 -15.97 4.18 -2.59
N GLY A 51 -16.73 3.23 -3.12
CA GLY A 51 -18.17 3.36 -3.30
C GLY A 51 -18.97 3.08 -2.03
N ALA A 52 -20.22 2.65 -2.21
CA ALA A 52 -21.06 2.16 -1.09
C ALA A 52 -20.50 0.88 -0.46
N ASP A 53 -19.84 0.03 -1.26
CA ASP A 53 -19.24 -1.23 -0.82
C ASP A 53 -17.76 -1.05 -0.41
N THR A 54 -17.55 -0.64 0.84
CA THR A 54 -16.21 -0.58 1.43
C THR A 54 -15.56 -1.96 1.50
N GLU A 55 -16.33 -3.02 1.75
CA GLU A 55 -15.81 -4.39 1.83
C GLU A 55 -15.20 -4.87 0.51
N GLY A 56 -15.84 -4.57 -0.63
CA GLY A 56 -15.31 -4.86 -1.95
C GLY A 56 -14.02 -4.06 -2.25
N ALA A 57 -13.95 -2.80 -1.82
CA ALA A 57 -12.74 -2.00 -1.94
C ALA A 57 -11.56 -2.58 -1.12
N ILE A 58 -11.83 -3.17 0.05
CA ILE A 58 -10.81 -3.87 0.84
C ILE A 58 -10.32 -5.13 0.13
N GLU A 59 -11.21 -5.92 -0.47
CA GLU A 59 -10.80 -7.10 -1.23
C GLU A 59 -9.91 -6.73 -2.41
N GLU A 60 -10.27 -5.67 -3.14
CA GLU A 60 -9.44 -5.11 -4.21
C GLU A 60 -8.09 -4.61 -3.70
N LEU A 61 -8.07 -3.92 -2.55
CA LEU A 61 -6.84 -3.44 -1.93
C LEU A 61 -5.92 -4.60 -1.56
N ILE A 62 -6.46 -5.63 -0.92
CA ILE A 62 -5.71 -6.83 -0.55
C ILE A 62 -5.17 -7.48 -1.82
N SER A 63 -6.00 -7.72 -2.84
CA SER A 63 -5.56 -8.27 -4.13
C SER A 63 -4.41 -7.46 -4.75
N ALA A 64 -4.49 -6.12 -4.71
CA ALA A 64 -3.44 -5.25 -5.20
C ALA A 64 -2.14 -5.34 -4.39
N ILE A 65 -2.23 -5.50 -3.07
CA ILE A 65 -1.07 -5.76 -2.20
C ILE A 65 -0.43 -7.10 -2.53
N TRP A 66 -1.23 -8.15 -2.75
CA TRP A 66 -0.72 -9.46 -3.17
C TRP A 66 0.04 -9.37 -4.49
N GLN A 67 -0.52 -8.69 -5.50
CA GLN A 67 0.17 -8.45 -6.77
C GLN A 67 1.47 -7.66 -6.58
N ARG A 68 1.50 -6.72 -5.63
CA ARG A 68 2.71 -5.99 -5.29
C ARG A 68 3.77 -6.90 -4.66
N ILE A 69 3.40 -7.76 -3.72
CA ILE A 69 4.31 -8.70 -3.09
C ILE A 69 4.86 -9.69 -4.13
N ASP A 70 3.99 -10.19 -5.01
CA ASP A 70 4.35 -11.10 -6.10
C ASP A 70 5.39 -10.47 -7.03
N SER A 71 5.19 -9.18 -7.37
CA SER A 71 6.14 -8.41 -8.19
C SER A 71 7.52 -8.19 -7.55
N TRP A 72 7.65 -8.33 -6.22
CA TRP A 72 8.95 -8.26 -5.55
C TRP A 72 9.79 -9.53 -5.75
N GLY A 73 9.17 -10.64 -6.16
CA GLY A 73 9.83 -11.93 -6.33
C GLY A 73 10.19 -12.59 -4.99
N VAL A 74 11.21 -13.44 -5.00
CA VAL A 74 11.61 -14.23 -3.83
C VAL A 74 12.41 -13.37 -2.85
N ALA A 75 11.94 -13.25 -1.59
CA ALA A 75 12.61 -12.47 -0.55
C ALA A 75 14.03 -12.99 -0.19
N GLY A 76 14.27 -14.29 -0.37
CA GLY A 76 15.51 -14.98 -0.01
C GLY A 76 15.25 -16.31 0.69
N ARG A 77 16.27 -17.16 0.84
CA ARG A 77 16.12 -18.44 1.56
C ARG A 77 15.78 -18.18 3.02
N GLY A 78 14.63 -18.70 3.48
CA GLY A 78 14.17 -18.51 4.86
C GLY A 78 13.75 -17.06 5.18
N MET A 79 13.42 -16.27 4.16
CA MET A 79 12.91 -14.90 4.33
C MET A 79 11.52 -14.78 3.73
N TYR A 80 10.73 -13.85 4.25
CA TYR A 80 9.42 -13.53 3.68
C TYR A 80 9.22 -12.02 3.60
N TRP A 81 8.46 -11.60 2.59
CA TRP A 81 8.08 -10.20 2.45
C TRP A 81 7.00 -9.85 3.45
N ARG A 82 7.24 -8.79 4.22
CA ARG A 82 6.24 -8.19 5.09
C ARG A 82 5.83 -6.82 4.52
N PRO A 83 4.67 -6.70 3.87
CA PRO A 83 4.23 -5.40 3.37
C PRO A 83 3.87 -4.49 4.55
N VAL A 84 4.31 -3.24 4.47
CA VAL A 84 3.92 -2.19 5.42
C VAL A 84 3.16 -1.13 4.65
N LEU A 85 1.86 -0.98 4.92
CA LEU A 85 1.04 0.02 4.26
C LEU A 85 1.29 1.38 4.90
N ASN A 86 2.02 2.24 4.20
CA ASN A 86 2.18 3.63 4.58
C ASN A 86 0.98 4.43 4.04
N VAL A 87 -0.01 4.65 4.89
CA VAL A 87 -1.27 5.28 4.51
C VAL A 87 -1.21 6.78 4.77
N ARG A 88 -1.41 7.58 3.73
CA ARG A 88 -1.57 9.04 3.80
C ARG A 88 -3.04 9.38 3.67
N VAL A 89 -3.56 10.15 4.60
CA VAL A 89 -5.00 10.45 4.65
C VAL A 89 -5.23 11.85 4.09
N ALA A 90 -6.01 11.93 3.01
CA ALA A 90 -6.43 13.20 2.44
C ALA A 90 -7.40 13.93 3.39
N PRO A 91 -7.55 15.26 3.27
CA PRO A 91 -8.63 16.00 3.94
C PRO A 91 -10.00 15.37 3.60
N GLY A 92 -10.78 14.99 4.61
CA GLY A 92 -12.07 14.30 4.46
C GLY A 92 -12.01 12.77 4.39
N GLY A 93 -10.80 12.19 4.29
CA GLY A 93 -10.57 10.74 4.28
C GLY A 93 -10.46 10.09 5.67
N GLN A 94 -10.48 10.87 6.76
CA GLN A 94 -10.22 10.37 8.13
C GLN A 94 -11.18 9.27 8.54
N ARG A 95 -12.47 9.42 8.21
CA ARG A 95 -13.49 8.40 8.49
C ARG A 95 -13.20 7.11 7.74
N ARG A 96 -12.84 7.22 6.46
CA ARG A 96 -12.49 6.07 5.62
C ARG A 96 -11.25 5.35 6.13
N PHE A 97 -10.25 6.11 6.59
CA PHE A 97 -9.06 5.54 7.18
C PHE A 97 -9.37 4.74 8.46
N ALA A 98 -10.23 5.26 9.34
CA ALA A 98 -10.64 4.53 10.54
C ALA A 98 -11.40 3.23 10.21
N GLU A 99 -12.30 3.25 9.21
CA GLU A 99 -12.96 2.06 8.70
C GLU A 99 -11.95 1.05 8.15
N LEU A 100 -10.96 1.53 7.39
CA LEU A 100 -9.89 0.72 6.83
C LEU A 100 -9.01 0.07 7.91
N GLU A 101 -8.61 0.83 8.94
CA GLU A 101 -7.87 0.30 10.08
C GLU A 101 -8.63 -0.84 10.75
N ILE A 102 -9.92 -0.66 11.05
CA ILE A 102 -10.75 -1.69 11.69
C ILE A 102 -10.86 -2.94 10.81
N LEU A 103 -11.04 -2.78 9.51
CA LEU A 103 -11.16 -3.90 8.57
C LEU A 103 -9.83 -4.64 8.37
N LEU A 104 -8.70 -3.93 8.49
CA LEU A 104 -7.37 -4.48 8.36
C LEU A 104 -6.78 -5.01 9.68
N ASP A 105 -7.31 -4.61 10.84
CA ASP A 105 -6.86 -4.97 12.20
C ASP A 105 -6.77 -6.49 12.43
N GLN A 106 -7.51 -7.29 11.64
CA GLN A 106 -7.47 -8.76 11.71
C GLN A 106 -6.88 -9.44 10.46
N SER A 107 -6.48 -8.66 9.46
CA SER A 107 -5.94 -9.15 8.19
C SER A 107 -4.49 -9.63 8.30
N GLY A 108 -3.75 -9.17 9.32
CA GLY A 108 -2.31 -9.40 9.48
C GLY A 108 -1.44 -8.43 8.68
N VAL A 109 -2.03 -7.54 7.88
CA VAL A 109 -1.32 -6.47 7.17
C VAL A 109 -0.96 -5.36 8.14
N GLU A 110 0.31 -4.94 8.14
CA GLU A 110 0.76 -3.84 8.97
C GLU A 110 0.38 -2.50 8.34
N VAL A 111 -0.42 -1.70 9.05
CA VAL A 111 -0.86 -0.37 8.61
C VAL A 111 -0.12 0.68 9.42
N ALA A 112 0.55 1.59 8.74
CA ALA A 112 1.28 2.71 9.33
C ALA A 112 0.74 4.01 8.75
N ARG A 113 0.07 4.81 9.59
CA ARG A 113 -0.36 6.15 9.22
C ARG A 113 0.86 7.06 9.01
N LYS A 114 0.86 7.81 7.91
CA LYS A 114 1.82 8.89 7.64
C LYS A 114 1.05 10.21 7.56
N ASP A 115 1.34 11.14 8.46
CA ASP A 115 0.79 12.51 8.44
C ASP A 115 1.48 13.42 7.40
N GLU A 116 2.16 12.84 6.42
CA GLU A 116 2.70 13.62 5.31
C GLU A 116 1.56 13.98 4.34
N PRO A 117 1.43 15.25 3.93
CA PRO A 117 0.44 15.65 2.95
C PRO A 117 0.64 14.89 1.64
N ILE A 118 -0.47 14.48 1.02
CA ILE A 118 -0.42 13.87 -0.30
C ILE A 118 0.02 14.95 -1.28
N ALA A 119 1.26 14.85 -1.76
CA ALA A 119 1.79 15.79 -2.73
C ALA A 119 0.96 15.68 -4.03
N PRO A 120 0.60 16.81 -4.67
CA PRO A 120 -0.10 16.77 -5.95
C PRO A 120 0.75 16.00 -6.97
N ARG A 121 0.13 15.11 -7.76
CA ARG A 121 0.81 14.28 -8.78
C ARG A 121 1.74 15.08 -9.71
N SER A 122 1.47 16.37 -9.90
CA SER A 122 2.27 17.30 -10.70
C SER A 122 3.61 17.73 -10.07
N ALA A 123 3.81 17.52 -8.76
CA ALA A 123 5.06 17.83 -8.05
C ALA A 123 6.10 16.69 -8.14
N LEU A 124 5.68 15.49 -8.56
CA LEU A 124 6.59 14.42 -8.99
C LEU A 124 7.07 14.69 -10.42
N ARG A 125 7.68 15.86 -10.65
CA ARG A 125 8.48 16.08 -11.85
C ARG A 125 9.70 15.17 -11.77
N PRO A 126 10.11 14.48 -12.84
CA PRO A 126 11.47 14.02 -12.93
C PRO A 126 12.35 15.27 -13.01
N GLU A 127 13.07 15.61 -11.93
CA GLU A 127 14.27 16.43 -12.04
C GLU A 127 15.33 15.62 -12.80
N ARG A 128 15.11 15.49 -14.11
CA ARG A 128 16.16 15.26 -15.12
C ARG A 128 16.17 16.45 -16.05
N GLU A 129 16.32 17.64 -15.47
CA GLU A 129 16.74 18.79 -16.23
C GLU A 129 18.26 18.86 -16.11
N SER A 130 18.90 18.44 -17.20
CA SER A 130 20.32 18.42 -17.44
C SER A 130 20.99 19.70 -16.92
N GLN A 131 21.97 19.54 -16.04
CA GLN A 131 22.89 20.62 -15.70
C GLN A 131 23.49 21.19 -17.00
N PRO A 132 23.44 22.51 -17.25
CA PRO A 132 24.29 23.09 -18.28
C PRO A 132 25.73 23.01 -17.74
N THR A 133 26.53 22.07 -18.25
CA THR A 133 27.98 22.11 -18.09
C THR A 133 28.49 23.35 -18.83
N ARG A 134 28.58 24.43 -18.07
CA ARG A 134 29.27 25.66 -18.37
C ARG A 134 30.76 25.35 -18.57
N ASN A 135 31.18 25.41 -19.84
CA ASN A 135 32.40 26.01 -20.41
C ASN A 135 33.79 25.56 -19.88
N PRO A 136 34.84 25.64 -20.72
CA PRO A 136 35.45 26.93 -21.07
C PRO A 136 35.53 27.26 -22.58
#